data_AF-A0A229RLA5-F1
#
_entry.id   AF-A0A229RLA5-F1
#
_cell.length_a   1.000
_cell.length_b   1.000
_cell.length_c   1.000
_cell.angle_alpha   90.00
_cell.angle_beta   90.00
_cell.angle_gamma   90.00
#
_symmetry.space_group_name_H-M   'P 1'
#
loop_
_entity.id
_entity.type
_entity.pdbx_description
1 polymer ?
#
loop_
_entity_poly.entity_id
_entity_poly.type
_entity_poly.pdbx_seq_one_letter_code
_entity_poly.pdbx_strand_id
1 'polypeptide(L)'
;MSASARVRADACPGVFATHDAADGPLARVRLPGGAITAARLSALADAAEDLGDGALHLTSRGNVQLRGVTRPGLASRLATAGLLPSPSHERVRNILASPLSDVAQELASALDRALCAVPELAGLPGRFLFALDGGQGDVAGEGADVCWRDGALLLAGDDTGLRVPSEHAVDALISVARAFLRTRGTAWRVSELPDPEPLLSGVPGERTEPRAFATRPGLPIGPIGDAVVVAPVFGRLTSAQARAIAKAGNAVVTPWRSILVLGPLEAGTGLVADPDAPSLGVSACIGRPGCAKSLADVRADAARVGRAPRAHFAGCERRCGKPAHEHVDVLATEDGYLVDGAFVPVGELTETLATLAKKGQQ
;
A
#
# COMPACT_ATOMS: atom_id res chain seq x y z
N MET A 1 4.11 -27.93 -7.22
CA MET A 1 3.64 -27.40 -8.52
C MET A 1 4.81 -26.70 -9.18
N SER A 2 5.22 -27.16 -10.38
CA SER A 2 6.36 -26.59 -11.10
C SER A 2 6.13 -25.10 -11.38
N ALA A 3 7.02 -24.24 -10.91
CA ALA A 3 6.97 -22.81 -11.18
C ALA A 3 7.20 -22.61 -12.69
N SER A 4 6.12 -22.42 -13.44
CA SER A 4 6.18 -22.02 -14.84
C SER A 4 7.12 -20.81 -14.97
N ALA A 5 8.19 -20.97 -15.74
CA ALA A 5 9.16 -19.92 -15.99
C ALA A 5 8.43 -18.71 -16.59
N ARG A 6 8.27 -17.65 -15.78
CA ARG A 6 7.58 -16.44 -16.22
C ARG A 6 8.50 -15.70 -17.19
N VAL A 7 8.10 -15.63 -18.46
CA VAL A 7 8.84 -14.95 -19.54
C VAL A 7 8.74 -13.42 -19.46
N ARG A 8 7.77 -12.87 -18.72
CA ARG A 8 7.53 -11.43 -18.66
C ARG A 8 8.37 -10.75 -17.57
N ALA A 9 9.00 -9.63 -17.92
CA ALA A 9 9.69 -8.76 -16.97
C ALA A 9 8.72 -8.18 -15.92
N ASP A 10 9.23 -7.89 -14.72
CA ASP A 10 8.45 -7.24 -13.67
C ASP A 10 7.94 -5.87 -14.15
N ALA A 11 6.61 -5.73 -14.20
CA ALA A 11 5.90 -4.53 -14.63
C ALA A 11 5.44 -3.65 -13.45
N CYS A 12 6.07 -3.77 -12.28
CA CYS A 12 5.78 -2.90 -11.14
C CYS A 12 6.05 -1.43 -11.54
N PRO A 13 5.02 -0.55 -11.51
CA PRO A 13 5.19 0.84 -11.93
C PRO A 13 6.14 1.58 -11.00
N GLY A 14 6.88 2.51 -11.58
CA GLY A 14 7.74 3.45 -10.89
C GLY A 14 7.62 4.85 -11.48
N VAL A 15 8.51 5.76 -11.09
CA VAL A 15 8.52 7.14 -11.60
C VAL A 15 9.07 7.20 -13.04
N PHE A 16 10.09 6.40 -13.35
CA PHE A 16 10.69 6.34 -14.69
C PHE A 16 10.10 5.23 -15.56
N ALA A 17 9.52 4.20 -14.93
CA ALA A 17 8.83 3.11 -15.59
C ALA A 17 7.33 3.23 -15.30
N THR A 18 6.68 4.20 -15.95
CA THR A 18 5.23 4.41 -15.82
C THR A 18 4.46 3.23 -16.41
N HIS A 19 3.25 3.02 -15.94
CA HIS A 19 2.32 2.08 -16.56
C HIS A 19 1.25 2.82 -17.33
N ASP A 20 1.06 2.42 -18.60
CA ASP A 20 0.01 2.99 -19.44
C ASP A 20 -1.36 2.55 -18.93
N ALA A 21 -2.15 3.53 -18.49
CA ALA A 21 -3.54 3.35 -18.12
C ALA A 21 -4.43 4.21 -19.03
N ALA A 22 -5.75 4.01 -18.96
CA ALA A 22 -6.70 4.70 -19.84
C ALA A 22 -6.82 6.19 -19.53
N ASP A 23 -6.57 6.57 -18.28
CA ASP A 23 -6.46 7.96 -17.84
C ASP A 23 -5.11 8.60 -18.20
N GLY A 24 -4.15 7.82 -18.72
CA GLY A 24 -2.78 8.24 -19.03
C GLY A 24 -1.74 7.50 -18.18
N PRO A 25 -0.45 7.82 -18.34
CA PRO A 25 0.62 7.17 -17.60
C PRO A 25 0.44 7.30 -16.08
N LEU A 26 0.66 6.20 -15.38
CA LEU A 26 0.62 6.10 -13.92
C LEU A 26 2.05 6.02 -13.39
N ALA A 27 2.38 6.90 -12.44
CA ALA A 27 3.65 6.90 -11.72
C ALA A 27 3.42 6.55 -10.26
N ARG A 28 4.32 5.75 -9.68
CA ARG A 28 4.25 5.41 -8.25
C ARG A 28 5.46 5.97 -7.53
N VAL A 29 5.21 6.69 -6.44
CA VAL A 29 6.24 7.30 -5.60
C VAL A 29 6.38 6.47 -4.33
N ARG A 30 7.62 6.12 -3.96
CA ARG A 30 7.88 5.36 -2.74
C ARG A 30 8.04 6.26 -1.53
N LEU A 31 7.38 5.88 -0.46
CA LEU A 31 7.48 6.49 0.87
C LEU A 31 7.96 5.38 1.83
N PRO A 32 9.28 5.25 2.04
CA PRO A 32 9.81 4.29 3.01
C PRO A 32 9.17 4.49 4.40
N GLY A 33 8.57 3.43 4.94
CA GLY A 33 7.81 3.49 6.19
C GLY A 33 6.47 4.23 6.12
N GLY A 34 6.09 4.73 4.93
CA GLY A 34 4.93 5.61 4.74
C GLY A 34 5.18 7.07 5.13
N ALA A 35 6.32 7.36 5.77
CA ALA A 35 6.61 8.68 6.32
C ALA A 35 6.75 9.76 5.24
N ILE A 36 6.10 10.89 5.47
CA ILE A 36 6.15 12.04 4.58
C ILE A 36 6.13 13.35 5.35
N THR A 37 7.01 14.28 4.96
CA THR A 37 7.02 15.61 5.53
C THR A 37 5.93 16.48 4.92
N ALA A 38 5.46 17.49 5.65
CA ALA A 38 4.52 18.49 5.14
C ALA A 38 4.94 19.05 3.75
N ALA A 39 6.19 19.48 3.62
CA ALA A 39 6.72 20.05 2.38
C ALA A 39 6.69 19.04 1.20
N ARG A 40 7.03 17.76 1.45
CA ARG A 40 6.97 16.72 0.43
C ARG A 40 5.53 16.40 0.02
N LEU A 41 4.60 16.41 0.97
CA LEU A 41 3.18 16.20 0.69
C LEU A 41 2.60 17.36 -0.12
N SER A 42 2.96 18.61 0.18
CA SER A 42 2.61 19.77 -0.65
C SER A 42 3.16 19.64 -2.06
N ALA A 43 4.44 19.25 -2.22
CA ALA A 43 5.04 19.06 -3.53
C ALA A 43 4.33 17.95 -4.36
N LEU A 44 3.85 16.89 -3.70
CA LEU A 44 3.03 15.86 -4.36
C LEU A 44 1.66 16.38 -4.76
N ALA A 45 1.02 17.20 -3.90
CA ALA A 45 -0.25 17.84 -4.23
C ALA A 45 -0.10 18.74 -5.47
N ASP A 46 0.94 19.58 -5.51
CA ASP A 46 1.19 20.40 -6.69
C ASP A 46 1.49 19.56 -7.94
N ALA A 47 2.26 18.47 -7.80
CA ALA A 47 2.54 17.57 -8.91
C ALA A 47 1.28 16.89 -9.46
N ALA A 48 0.36 16.47 -8.57
CA ALA A 48 -0.91 15.88 -8.96
C ALA A 48 -1.82 16.87 -9.68
N GLU A 49 -1.88 18.11 -9.21
CA GLU A 49 -2.68 19.19 -9.79
C GLU A 49 -2.13 19.66 -11.15
N ASP A 50 -0.82 19.89 -11.25
CA ASP A 50 -0.22 20.46 -12.46
C ASP A 50 0.01 19.44 -13.58
N LEU A 51 0.28 18.18 -13.21
CA LEU A 51 0.76 17.16 -14.14
C LEU A 51 -0.16 15.95 -14.25
N GLY A 52 -1.09 15.74 -13.32
CA GLY A 52 -1.93 14.53 -13.23
C GLY A 52 -3.43 14.81 -13.19
N ASP A 53 -4.18 13.93 -12.53
CA ASP A 53 -5.64 13.99 -12.35
C ASP A 53 -6.10 14.82 -11.13
N GLY A 54 -5.19 15.58 -10.52
CA GLY A 54 -5.45 16.39 -9.32
C GLY A 54 -5.56 15.60 -8.02
N ALA A 55 -5.26 14.30 -8.00
CA ALA A 55 -5.32 13.46 -6.82
C ALA A 55 -4.08 12.57 -6.62
N LEU A 56 -3.84 12.23 -5.35
CA LEU A 56 -2.91 11.20 -4.92
C LEU A 56 -3.71 9.94 -4.59
N HIS A 57 -3.33 8.80 -5.15
CA HIS A 57 -3.99 7.53 -4.88
C HIS A 57 -3.14 6.69 -3.92
N LEU A 58 -3.65 6.43 -2.73
CA LEU A 58 -2.98 5.64 -1.71
C LEU A 58 -2.94 4.17 -2.14
N THR A 59 -1.82 3.51 -1.86
CA THR A 59 -1.61 2.10 -2.22
C THR A 59 -1.65 1.21 -0.99
N SER A 60 -1.82 -0.09 -1.21
CA SER A 60 -1.74 -1.10 -0.14
C SER A 60 -0.32 -1.36 0.38
N ARG A 61 0.61 -0.43 0.15
CA ARG A 61 2.03 -0.55 0.54
C ARG A 61 2.57 0.74 1.16
N GLY A 62 1.69 1.58 1.72
CA GLY A 62 2.09 2.87 2.31
C GLY A 62 2.67 3.87 1.30
N ASN A 63 2.52 3.62 0.00
CA ASN A 63 3.02 4.49 -1.07
C ASN A 63 1.88 5.28 -1.72
N VAL A 64 2.22 6.27 -2.55
CA VAL A 64 1.26 7.05 -3.33
C VAL A 64 1.45 6.86 -4.82
N GLN A 65 0.38 7.10 -5.58
CA GLN A 65 0.37 7.08 -7.03
C GLN A 65 -0.17 8.38 -7.59
N LEU A 66 0.45 8.86 -8.66
CA LEU A 66 -0.09 9.88 -9.53
C LEU A 66 -0.60 9.20 -10.80
N ARG A 67 -1.77 9.63 -11.27
CA ARG A 67 -2.42 9.07 -12.45
C ARG A 67 -2.67 10.15 -13.48
N GLY A 68 -2.86 9.73 -14.72
CA GLY A 68 -3.08 10.62 -15.85
C GLY A 68 -1.98 11.64 -16.03
N VAL A 69 -0.72 11.22 -15.92
CA VAL A 69 0.43 12.12 -16.06
C VAL A 69 0.48 12.65 -17.49
N THR A 70 0.07 13.91 -17.69
CA THR A 70 -0.16 14.50 -19.02
C THR A 70 1.04 15.24 -19.60
N ARG A 71 2.03 15.59 -18.76
CA ARG A 71 3.17 16.43 -19.14
C ARG A 71 4.50 15.87 -18.64
N PRO A 72 5.61 16.09 -19.36
CA PRO A 72 6.93 15.74 -18.87
C PRO A 72 7.31 16.58 -17.63
N GLY A 73 8.31 16.12 -16.87
CA GLY A 73 8.88 16.87 -15.74
C GLY A 73 8.54 16.33 -14.35
N LEU A 74 7.64 15.33 -14.24
CA LEU A 74 7.30 14.71 -12.95
C LEU A 74 8.55 14.21 -12.20
N ALA A 75 9.44 13.47 -12.87
CA ALA A 75 10.65 12.94 -12.25
C ALA A 75 11.56 14.04 -11.69
N SER A 76 11.76 15.14 -12.44
CA SER A 76 12.58 16.28 -12.00
C SER A 76 11.98 16.97 -10.78
N ARG A 77 10.65 17.13 -10.75
CA ARG A 77 9.94 17.74 -9.61
C ARG A 77 10.03 16.86 -8.36
N LEU A 78 9.82 15.56 -8.51
CA LEU A 78 9.96 14.60 -7.41
C LEU A 78 11.40 14.51 -6.90
N ALA A 79 12.39 14.57 -7.78
CA ALA A 79 13.81 14.64 -7.39
C ALA A 79 14.12 15.91 -6.60
N THR A 80 13.65 17.07 -7.07
CA THR A 80 13.81 18.37 -6.37
C THR A 80 13.17 18.35 -4.99
N ALA A 81 12.01 17.70 -4.83
CA ALA A 81 11.33 17.54 -3.55
C ALA A 81 11.99 16.47 -2.63
N GLY A 82 13.02 15.76 -3.11
CA GLY A 82 13.67 14.68 -2.37
C GLY A 82 12.82 13.40 -2.24
N LEU A 83 11.84 13.21 -3.12
CA LEU A 83 10.98 12.02 -3.20
C LEU A 83 11.55 10.93 -4.13
N LEU A 84 12.61 11.27 -4.87
CA LEU A 84 13.31 10.38 -5.78
C LEU A 84 14.84 10.38 -5.51
N PRO A 85 15.27 10.02 -4.29
CA PRO A 85 16.68 10.09 -3.88
C PRO A 85 17.62 9.18 -4.69
N SER A 86 17.11 8.10 -5.29
CA SER A 86 17.89 7.17 -6.10
C SER A 86 17.08 6.69 -7.31
N PRO A 87 17.39 7.17 -8.53
CA PRO A 87 16.70 6.74 -9.74
C PRO A 87 16.77 5.23 -10.00
N SER A 88 17.91 4.59 -9.72
CA SER A 88 18.10 3.16 -9.94
C SER A 88 17.32 2.28 -8.96
N HIS A 89 17.05 2.77 -7.75
CA HIS A 89 16.41 1.98 -6.69
C HIS A 89 14.93 2.32 -6.49
N GLU A 90 14.35 3.26 -7.24
CA GLU A 90 12.99 3.76 -6.99
C GLU A 90 11.91 2.67 -6.93
N ARG A 91 12.08 1.56 -7.66
CA ARG A 91 11.11 0.44 -7.67
C ARG A 91 11.25 -0.51 -6.48
N VAL A 92 12.42 -0.60 -5.86
CA VAL A 92 12.76 -1.61 -4.83
C VAL A 92 12.60 -1.09 -3.41
N ARG A 93 12.32 0.21 -3.24
CA ARG A 93 12.12 0.89 -1.96
C ARG A 93 10.71 0.71 -1.37
N ASN A 94 10.12 -0.48 -1.52
CA ASN A 94 8.86 -0.80 -0.83
C ASN A 94 9.16 -1.24 0.60
N ILE A 95 9.09 -0.31 1.55
CA ILE A 95 9.37 -0.57 2.96
C ILE A 95 8.13 -0.18 3.76
N LEU A 96 7.51 -1.15 4.44
CA LEU A 96 6.47 -0.89 5.44
C LEU A 96 7.11 -0.68 6.81
N ALA A 97 6.49 0.14 7.63
CA ALA A 97 6.85 0.27 9.03
C ALA A 97 5.61 0.51 9.88
N SER A 98 5.57 -0.02 11.10
CA SER A 98 4.52 0.30 12.07
C SER A 98 4.43 1.82 12.25
N PRO A 99 3.28 2.48 12.00
CA PRO A 99 3.22 3.94 11.97
C PRO A 99 3.45 4.63 13.33
N LEU A 100 3.19 3.92 14.44
CA LEU A 100 3.33 4.43 15.81
C LEU A 100 4.60 3.96 16.52
N SER A 101 5.51 3.29 15.82
CA SER A 101 6.78 2.81 16.41
C SER A 101 7.94 3.65 15.90
N ASP A 102 8.52 4.44 16.79
CA ASP A 102 9.69 5.27 16.47
C ASP A 102 10.85 4.40 15.97
N VAL A 103 11.13 3.28 16.65
CA VAL A 103 12.17 2.33 16.24
C VAL A 103 11.90 1.80 14.82
N ALA A 104 10.66 1.42 14.49
CA ALA A 104 10.35 0.95 13.14
C ALA A 104 10.51 2.05 12.08
N GLN A 105 10.09 3.28 12.38
CA GLN A 105 10.21 4.42 11.45
C GLN A 105 11.67 4.85 11.23
N GLU A 106 12.49 4.82 12.29
CA GLU A 106 13.93 5.07 12.21
C GLU A 106 14.64 4.00 11.39
N LEU A 107 14.35 2.73 11.67
CA LEU A 107 14.88 1.59 10.90
C LEU A 107 14.43 1.64 9.43
N ALA A 108 13.23 2.12 9.13
CA ALA A 108 12.75 2.24 7.75
C ALA A 108 13.57 3.24 6.95
N SER A 109 13.87 4.38 7.59
CA SER A 109 14.74 5.41 7.03
C SER A 109 16.18 4.91 6.86
N ALA A 110 16.69 4.14 7.82
CA ALA A 110 18.02 3.54 7.75
C ALA A 110 18.11 2.47 6.65
N LEU A 111 17.11 1.60 6.54
CA LEU A 111 17.00 0.57 5.51
C LEU A 111 16.92 1.20 4.11
N ASP A 112 16.18 2.30 3.93
CA ASP A 112 16.11 2.99 2.64
C ASP A 112 17.48 3.47 2.15
N ARG A 113 18.27 4.06 3.07
CA ARG A 113 19.65 4.50 2.79
C ARG A 113 20.56 3.31 2.49
N ALA A 114 20.50 2.26 3.32
CA ALA A 114 21.31 1.06 3.12
C ALA A 114 20.99 0.37 1.79
N LEU A 115 19.71 0.28 1.42
CA LEU A 115 19.26 -0.27 0.15
C LEU A 115 19.84 0.50 -1.04
N CYS A 116 19.77 1.83 -1.00
CA CYS A 116 20.32 2.69 -2.06
C CYS A 116 21.86 2.65 -2.16
N ALA A 117 22.55 2.30 -1.07
CA ALA A 117 24.00 2.20 -1.01
C ALA A 117 24.55 0.90 -1.63
N VAL A 118 23.68 -0.07 -1.97
CA VAL A 118 24.08 -1.37 -2.54
C VAL A 118 23.63 -1.48 -3.99
N PRO A 119 24.50 -1.20 -4.98
CA PRO A 119 24.10 -1.13 -6.39
C PRO A 119 23.41 -2.39 -6.93
N GLU A 120 23.81 -3.59 -6.49
CA GLU A 120 23.17 -4.82 -6.97
C GLU A 120 21.69 -4.93 -6.59
N LEU A 121 21.27 -4.31 -5.47
CA LEU A 121 19.88 -4.42 -4.99
C LEU A 121 18.89 -3.61 -5.83
N ALA A 122 19.35 -2.72 -6.71
CA ALA A 122 18.51 -2.16 -7.78
C ALA A 122 17.91 -3.24 -8.69
N GLY A 123 18.53 -4.44 -8.75
CA GLY A 123 18.04 -5.59 -9.51
C GLY A 123 16.94 -6.41 -8.81
N LEU A 124 16.55 -6.07 -7.58
CA LEU A 124 15.42 -6.72 -6.92
C LEU A 124 14.13 -6.53 -7.74
N PRO A 125 13.20 -7.51 -7.73
CA PRO A 125 11.87 -7.29 -8.24
C PRO A 125 11.22 -6.10 -7.53
N GLY A 126 10.55 -5.21 -8.26
CA GLY A 126 9.83 -4.07 -7.67
C GLY A 126 8.60 -4.49 -6.87
N ARG A 127 8.33 -5.79 -6.80
CA ARG A 127 7.33 -6.40 -5.90
C ARG A 127 7.94 -6.84 -4.57
N PHE A 128 9.26 -6.93 -4.44
CA PHE A 128 9.91 -7.25 -3.17
C PHE A 128 9.50 -6.21 -2.12
N LEU A 129 9.14 -6.67 -0.93
CA LEU A 129 8.56 -5.88 0.15
C LEU A 129 9.30 -6.16 1.45
N PHE A 130 9.82 -5.10 2.03
CA PHE A 130 10.36 -5.11 3.38
C PHE A 130 9.29 -4.66 4.37
N ALA A 131 9.37 -5.13 5.62
CA ALA A 131 8.58 -4.60 6.73
C ALA A 131 9.40 -4.46 8.00
N LEU A 132 9.02 -3.49 8.83
CA LEU A 132 9.58 -3.22 10.15
C LEU A 132 8.43 -3.06 11.13
N ASP A 133 8.24 -4.04 11.99
CA ASP A 133 7.12 -4.07 12.94
C ASP A 133 7.63 -3.82 14.36
N GLY A 134 6.99 -2.88 15.06
CA GLY A 134 7.35 -2.53 16.44
C GLY A 134 6.92 -3.57 17.51
N GLY A 135 6.39 -4.72 17.09
CA GLY A 135 5.87 -5.78 17.97
C GLY A 135 4.35 -5.89 17.93
N GLN A 136 3.66 -4.92 17.31
CA GLN A 136 2.21 -4.80 17.35
C GLN A 136 1.53 -5.77 16.38
N GLY A 137 2.28 -6.27 15.39
CA GLY A 137 1.77 -7.19 14.38
C GLY A 137 0.88 -6.51 13.34
N ASP A 138 0.98 -5.18 13.21
CA ASP A 138 0.17 -4.39 12.27
C ASP A 138 0.70 -4.54 10.84
N VAL A 139 2.00 -4.35 10.62
CA VAL A 139 2.62 -4.52 9.29
C VAL A 139 3.19 -5.92 9.07
N ALA A 140 3.50 -6.67 10.13
CA ALA A 140 3.95 -8.07 9.99
C ALA A 140 2.87 -8.96 9.34
N GLY A 141 1.59 -8.63 9.53
CA GLY A 141 0.47 -9.33 8.88
C GLY A 141 0.34 -9.12 7.37
N GLU A 142 1.10 -8.19 6.79
CA GLU A 142 1.06 -7.87 5.35
C GLU A 142 1.90 -8.85 4.48
N GLY A 143 2.51 -9.87 5.08
CA GLY A 143 3.24 -10.92 4.37
C GLY A 143 4.42 -10.38 3.56
N ALA A 144 5.20 -9.46 4.15
CA ALA A 144 6.42 -8.94 3.55
C ALA A 144 7.42 -10.08 3.25
N ASP A 145 8.24 -9.90 2.21
CA ASP A 145 9.24 -10.91 1.83
C ASP A 145 10.26 -11.13 2.94
N VAL A 146 10.63 -10.04 3.62
CA VAL A 146 11.40 -10.08 4.85
C VAL A 146 10.89 -9.00 5.81
N CYS A 147 10.72 -9.36 7.08
CA CYS A 147 10.26 -8.46 8.12
C CYS A 147 11.15 -8.59 9.36
N TRP A 148 11.52 -7.47 9.98
CA TRP A 148 12.01 -7.47 11.35
C TRP A 148 10.86 -7.02 12.26
N ARG A 149 10.52 -7.83 13.25
CA ARG A 149 9.43 -7.60 14.21
C ARG A 149 9.94 -7.73 15.62
N ASP A 150 10.21 -6.61 16.28
CA ASP A 150 10.66 -6.54 17.69
C ASP A 150 11.67 -7.65 18.04
N GLY A 151 12.75 -7.73 17.26
CA GLY A 151 13.80 -8.73 17.39
C GLY A 151 13.62 -10.00 16.56
N ALA A 152 12.40 -10.40 16.18
CA ALA A 152 12.18 -11.58 15.35
C ALA A 152 12.35 -11.28 13.85
N LEU A 153 13.04 -12.16 13.12
CA LEU A 153 13.12 -12.08 11.65
C LEU A 153 12.06 -13.01 11.03
N LEU A 154 11.24 -12.47 10.15
CA LEU A 154 10.20 -13.20 9.43
C LEU A 154 10.51 -13.26 7.93
N LEU A 155 10.15 -14.37 7.28
CA LEU A 155 10.18 -14.52 5.82
C LEU A 155 8.77 -14.84 5.32
N ALA A 156 8.29 -14.07 4.34
CA ALA A 156 6.94 -14.21 3.80
C ALA A 156 5.80 -14.16 4.84
N GLY A 157 6.04 -13.59 6.03
CA GLY A 157 5.11 -13.51 7.15
C GLY A 157 5.33 -14.57 8.25
N ASP A 158 6.17 -15.57 8.01
CA ASP A 158 6.42 -16.66 8.97
C ASP A 158 7.66 -16.39 9.83
N ASP A 159 7.59 -16.66 11.13
CA ASP A 159 8.72 -16.56 12.04
C ASP A 159 9.79 -17.61 11.72
N THR A 160 11.01 -17.15 11.50
CA THR A 160 12.16 -18.01 11.15
C THR A 160 12.84 -18.63 12.39
N GLY A 161 12.44 -18.18 13.58
CA GLY A 161 13.11 -18.51 14.84
C GLY A 161 14.39 -17.69 15.08
N LEU A 162 14.88 -16.93 14.10
CA LEU A 162 16.05 -16.07 14.25
C LEU A 162 15.69 -14.79 15.01
N ARG A 163 16.54 -14.45 16.00
CA ARG A 163 16.43 -13.25 16.83
C ARG A 163 17.60 -12.33 16.58
N VAL A 164 17.32 -11.15 16.06
CA VAL A 164 18.27 -10.13 15.62
C VAL A 164 17.99 -8.84 16.39
N PRO A 165 18.92 -8.30 17.19
CA PRO A 165 18.71 -7.02 17.87
C PRO A 165 18.53 -5.89 16.86
N SER A 166 17.86 -4.80 17.26
CA SER A 166 17.52 -3.68 16.37
C SER A 166 18.74 -3.06 15.68
N GLU A 167 19.88 -3.01 16.37
CA GLU A 167 21.18 -2.55 15.84
C GLU A 167 21.67 -3.34 14.61
N HIS A 168 21.24 -4.59 14.44
CA HIS A 168 21.58 -5.45 13.31
C HIS A 168 20.41 -5.71 12.36
N ALA A 169 19.24 -5.12 12.61
CA ALA A 169 18.03 -5.37 11.82
C ALA A 169 18.21 -5.00 10.34
N VAL A 170 18.79 -3.82 10.07
CA VAL A 170 19.02 -3.35 8.69
C VAL A 170 19.99 -4.28 7.95
N ASP A 171 21.09 -4.67 8.58
CA ASP A 171 22.09 -5.55 7.97
C ASP A 171 21.50 -6.94 7.68
N ALA A 172 20.67 -7.46 8.57
CA ALA A 172 19.94 -8.70 8.36
C ALA A 172 18.98 -8.62 7.16
N LEU A 173 18.15 -7.57 7.09
CA LEU A 173 17.21 -7.33 5.98
C LEU A 173 17.94 -7.20 4.63
N ILE A 174 19.06 -6.48 4.60
CA ILE A 174 19.91 -6.33 3.41
C ILE A 174 20.56 -7.67 3.01
N SER A 175 21.03 -8.45 3.99
CA SER A 175 21.64 -9.76 3.74
C SER A 175 20.65 -10.74 3.13
N VAL A 176 19.43 -10.81 3.67
CA VAL A 176 18.33 -11.60 3.10
C VAL A 176 17.99 -11.15 1.67
N ALA A 177 17.88 -9.83 1.44
CA ALA A 177 17.58 -9.30 0.12
C ALA A 177 18.66 -9.64 -0.91
N ARG A 178 19.94 -9.56 -0.53
CA ARG A 178 21.07 -10.01 -1.37
C ARG A 178 21.02 -11.50 -1.65
N ALA A 179 20.75 -12.33 -0.64
CA ALA A 179 20.60 -13.77 -0.82
C ALA A 179 19.46 -14.09 -1.78
N PHE A 180 18.30 -13.46 -1.61
CA PHE A 180 17.15 -13.61 -2.49
C PHE A 180 17.50 -13.23 -3.93
N LEU A 181 18.14 -12.07 -4.13
CA LEU A 181 18.52 -11.63 -5.47
C LEU A 181 19.41 -12.67 -6.19
N ARG A 182 20.33 -13.33 -5.47
CA ARG A 182 21.21 -14.37 -6.03
C ARG A 182 20.46 -15.67 -6.34
N THR A 183 19.51 -16.08 -5.52
CA THR A 183 18.90 -17.43 -5.60
C THR A 183 17.50 -17.45 -6.24
N ARG A 184 16.85 -16.29 -6.42
CA ARG A 184 15.43 -16.21 -6.79
C ARG A 184 15.04 -16.85 -8.12
N GLY A 185 15.98 -17.04 -9.06
CA GLY A 185 15.63 -17.44 -10.43
C GLY A 185 14.56 -16.52 -11.04
N THR A 186 13.36 -17.04 -11.31
CA THR A 186 12.22 -16.27 -11.82
C THR A 186 11.25 -15.76 -10.74
N ALA A 187 11.47 -16.09 -9.46
CA ALA A 187 10.62 -15.67 -8.36
C ALA A 187 10.66 -14.15 -8.18
N TRP A 188 9.50 -13.56 -7.96
CA TRP A 188 9.33 -12.13 -7.65
C TRP A 188 9.18 -11.86 -6.15
N ARG A 189 8.85 -12.90 -5.38
CA ARG A 189 8.57 -12.86 -3.94
C ARG A 189 9.22 -14.08 -3.28
N VAL A 190 9.55 -13.96 -1.99
CA VAL A 190 10.11 -15.06 -1.19
C VAL A 190 9.12 -16.23 -1.08
N SER A 191 7.83 -15.96 -1.00
CA SER A 191 6.77 -16.99 -0.97
C SER A 191 6.66 -17.84 -2.24
N GLU A 192 7.37 -17.47 -3.31
CA GLU A 192 7.43 -18.26 -4.55
C GLU A 192 8.64 -19.23 -4.57
N LEU A 193 9.51 -19.17 -3.56
CA LEU A 193 10.65 -20.09 -3.45
C LEU A 193 10.20 -21.45 -2.91
N PRO A 194 10.82 -22.56 -3.37
CA PRO A 194 10.58 -23.88 -2.77
C PRO A 194 11.03 -23.98 -1.32
N ASP A 195 12.14 -23.32 -0.98
CA ASP A 195 12.72 -23.28 0.36
C ASP A 195 13.37 -21.91 0.61
N PRO A 196 12.85 -21.11 1.56
CA PRO A 196 13.39 -19.80 1.90
C PRO A 196 14.50 -19.86 2.98
N GLU A 197 14.75 -21.00 3.64
CA GLU A 197 15.74 -21.11 4.73
C GLU A 197 17.17 -20.70 4.32
N PRO A 198 17.67 -21.01 3.10
CA PRO A 198 18.99 -20.58 2.65
C PRO A 198 19.17 -19.05 2.61
N LEU A 199 18.08 -18.27 2.59
CA LEU A 199 18.16 -16.81 2.65
C LEU A 199 18.70 -16.28 3.98
N LEU A 200 18.62 -17.09 5.04
CA LEU A 200 19.08 -16.76 6.40
C LEU A 200 20.57 -17.07 6.61
N SER A 201 21.23 -17.69 5.63
CA SER A 201 22.64 -18.07 5.74
C SER A 201 23.53 -16.84 5.96
N GLY A 202 24.26 -16.84 7.08
CA GLY A 202 25.16 -15.74 7.46
C GLY A 202 24.49 -14.54 8.10
N VAL A 203 23.17 -14.58 8.34
CA VAL A 203 22.50 -13.54 9.14
C VAL A 203 22.81 -13.76 10.62
N PRO A 204 23.39 -12.78 11.33
CA PRO A 204 23.70 -12.93 12.75
C PRO A 204 22.41 -12.96 13.59
N GLY A 205 22.37 -13.79 14.63
CA GLY A 205 21.25 -13.83 15.56
C GLY A 205 21.19 -15.13 16.36
N GLU A 206 20.44 -15.11 17.45
CA GLU A 206 20.14 -16.29 18.25
C GLU A 206 19.01 -17.09 17.60
N ARG A 207 19.11 -18.42 17.57
CA ARG A 207 18.02 -19.29 17.11
C ARG A 207 17.16 -19.71 18.30
N THR A 208 15.87 -19.51 18.14
CA THR A 208 14.82 -19.92 19.08
C THR A 208 13.71 -20.63 18.32
N GLU A 209 12.81 -21.32 19.03
CA GLU A 209 11.63 -21.91 18.41
C GLU A 209 10.76 -20.84 17.74
N PRO A 210 10.39 -21.01 16.45
CA PRO A 210 9.42 -20.17 15.76
C PRO A 210 8.10 -20.06 16.51
N ARG A 211 7.47 -18.88 16.46
CA ARG A 211 6.18 -18.63 17.11
C ARG A 211 5.19 -18.02 16.14
N ALA A 212 3.94 -18.49 16.22
CA ALA A 212 2.83 -17.75 15.66
C ALA A 212 2.60 -16.47 16.49
N PHE A 213 2.46 -15.34 15.80
CA PHE A 213 2.13 -14.06 16.43
C PHE A 213 0.74 -13.60 15.99
N ALA A 214 0.06 -12.86 16.87
CA ALA A 214 -1.20 -12.25 16.51
C ALA A 214 -0.94 -11.10 15.53
N THR A 215 -1.48 -11.19 14.32
CA THR A 215 -1.58 -10.06 13.40
C THR A 215 -2.71 -9.16 13.85
N ARG A 216 -2.49 -7.84 13.85
CA ARG A 216 -3.52 -6.87 14.20
C ARG A 216 -4.01 -6.15 12.96
N PRO A 217 -5.31 -5.79 12.90
CA PRO A 217 -5.77 -4.86 11.89
C PRO A 217 -5.01 -3.54 12.03
N GLY A 218 -4.93 -2.79 10.93
CA GLY A 218 -4.28 -1.49 10.88
C GLY A 218 -4.82 -0.47 11.89
N LEU A 219 -4.21 0.71 11.90
CA LEU A 219 -4.63 1.77 12.82
C LEU A 219 -6.11 2.13 12.66
N PRO A 220 -6.87 2.23 13.77
CA PRO A 220 -8.27 2.65 13.72
C PRO A 220 -8.35 4.10 13.24
N ILE A 221 -9.41 4.41 12.48
CA ILE A 221 -9.73 5.79 12.09
C ILE A 221 -10.15 6.57 13.34
N GLY A 222 -9.72 7.83 13.44
CA GLY A 222 -10.01 8.71 14.57
C GLY A 222 -8.77 9.14 15.35
N PRO A 223 -8.95 9.78 16.51
CA PRO A 223 -7.87 10.35 17.30
C PRO A 223 -6.99 9.26 17.94
N ILE A 224 -5.67 9.48 17.93
CA ILE A 224 -4.66 8.66 18.62
C ILE A 224 -3.69 9.60 19.33
N GLY A 225 -3.88 9.82 20.63
CA GLY A 225 -3.14 10.83 21.37
C GLY A 225 -3.34 12.21 20.74
N ASP A 226 -2.23 12.89 20.41
CA ASP A 226 -2.23 14.20 19.73
C ASP A 226 -2.28 14.09 18.19
N ALA A 227 -2.33 12.87 17.66
CA ALA A 227 -2.43 12.60 16.23
C ALA A 227 -3.85 12.17 15.85
N VAL A 228 -4.13 12.12 14.55
CA VAL A 228 -5.41 11.62 14.02
C VAL A 228 -5.17 10.74 12.80
N VAL A 229 -5.86 9.61 12.75
CA VAL A 229 -5.87 8.73 11.58
C VAL A 229 -7.10 9.05 10.76
N VAL A 230 -6.88 9.39 9.50
CA VAL A 230 -7.94 9.74 8.56
C VAL A 230 -7.82 8.94 7.27
N ALA A 231 -8.94 8.73 6.58
CA ALA A 231 -8.95 8.04 5.30
C ALA A 231 -9.60 8.90 4.19
N PRO A 232 -8.97 9.03 3.02
CA PRO A 232 -9.67 9.51 1.84
C PRO A 232 -10.58 8.41 1.29
N VAL A 233 -11.75 8.79 0.79
CA VAL A 233 -12.70 7.85 0.18
C VAL A 233 -12.04 7.15 -1.01
N PHE A 234 -12.16 5.81 -1.05
CA PHE A 234 -11.50 4.92 -2.03
C PHE A 234 -9.96 5.02 -2.10
N GLY A 235 -9.32 5.61 -1.09
CA GLY A 235 -7.89 5.88 -1.13
C GLY A 235 -7.51 7.04 -2.06
N ARG A 236 -8.46 7.86 -2.52
CA ARG A 236 -8.22 9.00 -3.44
C ARG A 236 -8.14 10.31 -2.66
N LEU A 237 -6.92 10.73 -2.34
CA LEU A 237 -6.63 11.97 -1.64
C LEU A 237 -6.58 13.14 -2.63
N THR A 238 -7.48 14.12 -2.51
CA THR A 238 -7.43 15.30 -3.38
C THR A 238 -6.24 16.19 -3.04
N SER A 239 -5.79 17.02 -3.98
CA SER A 239 -4.72 17.99 -3.73
C SER A 239 -5.06 18.95 -2.58
N ALA A 240 -6.34 19.36 -2.45
CA ALA A 240 -6.81 20.18 -1.33
C ALA A 240 -6.69 19.44 0.02
N GLN A 241 -7.06 18.16 0.08
CA GLN A 241 -6.90 17.34 1.29
C GLN A 241 -5.42 17.12 1.64
N ALA A 242 -4.58 16.86 0.64
CA ALA A 242 -3.14 16.72 0.84
C ALA A 242 -2.52 18.01 1.41
N ARG A 243 -2.94 19.18 0.91
CA ARG A 243 -2.53 20.49 1.44
C ARG A 243 -3.04 20.72 2.86
N ALA A 244 -4.26 20.31 3.19
CA ALA A 244 -4.80 20.42 4.54
C ALA A 244 -4.00 19.56 5.54
N ILE A 245 -3.64 18.33 5.15
CA ILE A 245 -2.76 17.47 5.96
C ILE A 245 -1.37 18.10 6.11
N ALA A 246 -0.78 18.61 5.02
CA ALA A 246 0.52 19.26 5.07
C ALA A 246 0.53 20.52 5.96
N LYS A 247 -0.57 21.27 6.01
CA LYS A 247 -0.76 22.41 6.92
C LYS A 247 -0.80 21.96 8.39
N ALA A 248 -1.40 20.79 8.66
CA ALA A 248 -1.48 20.23 10.00
C ALA A 248 -0.13 19.68 10.49
N GLY A 249 0.67 19.07 9.62
CA GLY A 249 2.00 18.60 9.98
C GLY A 249 2.56 17.51 9.07
N ASN A 250 3.52 16.75 9.60
CA ASN A 250 4.03 15.53 8.97
C ASN A 250 2.97 14.43 9.03
N ALA A 251 3.13 13.41 8.20
CA ALA A 251 2.18 12.31 8.14
C ALA A 251 2.84 10.96 7.84
N VAL A 252 2.11 9.88 8.10
CA VAL A 252 2.47 8.52 7.71
C VAL A 252 1.34 7.93 6.88
N VAL A 253 1.61 7.66 5.61
CA VAL A 253 0.69 6.95 4.71
C VAL A 253 0.74 5.46 5.02
N THR A 254 -0.40 4.89 5.41
CA THR A 254 -0.45 3.51 5.87
C THR A 254 -0.71 2.52 4.71
N PRO A 255 -0.38 1.22 4.86
CA PRO A 255 -0.76 0.20 3.88
C PRO A 255 -2.28 -0.05 3.83
N TRP A 256 -3.06 0.52 4.76
CA TRP A 256 -4.51 0.34 4.83
C TRP A 256 -5.28 1.47 4.13
N ARG A 257 -4.59 2.26 3.29
CA ARG A 257 -5.15 3.45 2.60
C ARG A 257 -5.74 4.49 3.57
N SER A 258 -5.15 4.59 4.76
CA SER A 258 -5.35 5.67 5.71
C SER A 258 -4.07 6.49 5.88
N ILE A 259 -4.15 7.59 6.60
CA ILE A 259 -3.04 8.51 6.85
C ILE A 259 -3.07 8.87 8.33
N LEU A 260 -1.98 8.62 9.04
CA LEU A 260 -1.73 9.16 10.37
C LEU A 260 -1.18 10.58 10.22
N VAL A 261 -1.90 11.58 10.70
CA VAL A 261 -1.51 12.99 10.67
C VAL A 261 -0.91 13.36 12.03
N LEU A 262 0.35 13.79 12.03
CA LEU A 262 1.11 14.15 13.23
C LEU A 262 0.95 15.65 13.53
N GLY A 263 -0.29 16.05 13.78
CA GLY A 263 -0.66 17.43 14.09
C GLY A 263 -2.17 17.66 14.03
N PRO A 264 -2.63 18.85 14.48
CA PRO A 264 -4.06 19.16 14.56
C PRO A 264 -4.65 19.36 13.17
N LEU A 265 -5.46 18.42 12.72
CA LEU A 265 -6.18 18.51 11.45
C LEU A 265 -7.46 19.34 11.60
N GLU A 266 -7.63 20.35 10.74
CA GLU A 266 -8.85 21.15 10.70
C GLU A 266 -10.08 20.30 10.31
N ALA A 267 -11.25 20.64 10.88
CA ALA A 267 -12.50 20.01 10.50
C ALA A 267 -12.93 20.37 9.06
N GLY A 268 -13.85 19.59 8.48
CA GLY A 268 -14.44 19.93 7.18
C GLY A 268 -13.56 19.67 5.96
N THR A 269 -12.45 18.94 6.12
CA THR A 269 -11.55 18.55 5.00
C THR A 269 -12.15 17.52 4.04
N GLY A 270 -13.29 16.92 4.41
CA GLY A 270 -13.90 15.80 3.68
C GLY A 270 -13.13 14.49 3.80
N LEU A 271 -12.10 14.44 4.64
CA LEU A 271 -11.44 13.20 5.04
C LEU A 271 -12.30 12.47 6.08
N VAL A 272 -12.34 11.14 6.00
CA VAL A 272 -13.08 10.32 6.95
C VAL A 272 -12.26 10.21 8.23
N ALA A 273 -12.81 10.75 9.32
CA ALA A 273 -12.21 10.72 10.66
C ALA A 273 -13.11 10.01 11.70
N ASP A 274 -14.34 9.66 11.32
CA ASP A 274 -15.26 8.87 12.14
C ASP A 274 -15.04 7.36 11.85
N PRO A 275 -14.69 6.54 12.86
CA PRO A 275 -14.50 5.10 12.70
C PRO A 275 -15.76 4.35 12.26
N ASP A 276 -16.95 4.91 12.48
CA ASP A 276 -18.23 4.29 12.13
C ASP A 276 -18.78 4.79 10.78
N ALA A 277 -18.01 5.62 10.06
CA ALA A 277 -18.41 6.18 8.78
C ALA A 277 -18.72 5.06 7.75
N PRO A 278 -19.92 5.05 7.13
CA PRO A 278 -20.31 4.03 6.18
C PRO A 278 -19.36 3.83 5.00
N SER A 279 -18.67 4.89 4.58
CA SER A 279 -17.72 4.88 3.47
C SER A 279 -16.46 4.05 3.75
N LEU A 280 -16.13 3.75 5.01
CA LEU A 280 -14.98 2.89 5.36
C LEU A 280 -15.22 1.42 5.00
N GLY A 281 -16.48 0.99 4.95
CA GLY A 281 -16.84 -0.37 4.53
C GLY A 281 -16.78 -0.59 3.02
N VAL A 282 -16.76 0.49 2.22
CA VAL A 282 -16.87 0.40 0.76
C VAL A 282 -15.54 0.73 0.10
N SER A 283 -15.04 -0.22 -0.69
CA SER A 283 -13.83 -0.02 -1.50
C SER A 283 -14.15 -0.20 -2.97
N ALA A 284 -13.35 0.43 -3.84
CA ALA A 284 -13.53 0.33 -5.28
C ALA A 284 -12.17 0.33 -5.99
N CYS A 285 -12.06 -0.44 -7.07
CA CYS A 285 -10.93 -0.27 -8.00
C CYS A 285 -11.03 1.10 -8.72
N ILE A 286 -10.09 1.40 -9.62
CA ILE A 286 -10.09 2.71 -10.31
C ILE A 286 -11.34 2.92 -11.18
N GLY A 287 -11.91 1.86 -11.77
CA GLY A 287 -13.09 1.95 -12.62
C GLY A 287 -12.87 2.68 -13.94
N ARG A 288 -13.96 2.94 -14.67
CA ARG A 288 -13.97 3.95 -15.74
C ARG A 288 -13.93 5.36 -15.11
N PRO A 289 -13.40 6.37 -15.83
CA PRO A 289 -12.70 6.26 -17.11
C PRO A 289 -11.24 5.79 -16.98
N GLY A 290 -10.69 5.66 -15.76
CA GLY A 290 -9.25 5.44 -15.53
C GLY A 290 -8.70 4.05 -15.88
N CYS A 291 -9.55 3.07 -16.15
CA CYS A 291 -9.16 1.73 -16.59
C CYS A 291 -9.96 1.27 -17.80
N ALA A 292 -9.27 1.03 -18.91
CA ALA A 292 -9.84 0.56 -20.18
C ALA A 292 -10.53 -0.82 -20.06
N LYS A 293 -10.17 -1.60 -19.03
CA LYS A 293 -10.75 -2.92 -18.79
C LYS A 293 -12.04 -2.86 -17.98
N SER A 294 -12.34 -1.72 -17.37
CA SER A 294 -13.53 -1.55 -16.55
C SER A 294 -14.77 -1.47 -17.41
N LEU A 295 -15.85 -2.11 -16.99
CA LEU A 295 -17.16 -2.06 -17.64
C LEU A 295 -18.02 -0.90 -17.11
N ALA A 296 -17.79 -0.44 -15.88
CA ALA A 296 -18.55 0.65 -15.25
C ALA A 296 -17.67 1.71 -14.57
N ASP A 297 -18.26 2.85 -14.22
CA ASP A 297 -17.68 3.85 -13.30
C ASP A 297 -17.97 3.44 -11.85
N VAL A 298 -17.23 2.40 -11.43
CA VAL A 298 -17.47 1.75 -10.14
C VAL A 298 -17.29 2.66 -8.93
N ARG A 299 -16.53 3.75 -9.04
CA ARG A 299 -16.34 4.71 -7.94
C ARG A 299 -17.54 5.66 -7.85
N ALA A 300 -18.07 6.12 -8.98
CA ALA A 300 -19.30 6.91 -8.98
C ALA A 300 -20.49 6.08 -8.47
N ASP A 301 -20.59 4.81 -8.88
CA ASP A 301 -21.66 3.93 -8.43
C ASP A 301 -21.53 3.58 -6.94
N ALA A 302 -20.32 3.26 -6.46
CA ALA A 302 -20.07 3.00 -5.04
C ALA A 302 -20.36 4.22 -4.15
N ALA A 303 -20.09 5.44 -4.62
CA ALA A 303 -20.33 6.66 -3.85
C ALA A 303 -21.82 6.97 -3.63
N ARG A 304 -22.71 6.41 -4.45
CA ARG A 304 -24.17 6.53 -4.26
C ARG A 304 -24.72 5.55 -3.23
N VAL A 305 -23.94 4.53 -2.88
CA VAL A 305 -24.32 3.55 -1.87
C VAL A 305 -24.07 4.18 -0.50
N GLY A 306 -25.15 4.33 0.28
CA GLY A 306 -25.08 4.82 1.65
C GLY A 306 -24.53 3.75 2.59
N ARG A 307 -25.30 3.39 3.63
CA ARG A 307 -24.92 2.33 4.55
C ARG A 307 -25.02 0.96 3.88
N ALA A 308 -23.89 0.28 3.73
CA ALA A 308 -23.76 -1.05 3.13
C ALA A 308 -22.92 -1.96 4.03
N PRO A 309 -22.98 -3.30 3.85
CA PRO A 309 -21.96 -4.17 4.41
C PRO A 309 -20.59 -3.81 3.81
N ARG A 310 -19.53 -4.43 4.32
CA ARG A 310 -18.22 -4.33 3.67
C ARG A 310 -18.34 -4.82 2.23
N ALA A 311 -17.94 -4.00 1.27
CA ALA A 311 -18.13 -4.28 -0.15
C ALA A 311 -16.90 -3.85 -0.97
N HIS A 312 -16.61 -4.61 -2.04
CA HIS A 312 -15.59 -4.24 -3.02
C HIS A 312 -16.18 -4.14 -4.42
N PHE A 313 -16.12 -2.94 -4.98
CA PHE A 313 -16.59 -2.63 -6.33
C PHE A 313 -15.46 -2.82 -7.35
N ALA A 314 -15.59 -3.87 -8.15
CA ALA A 314 -14.65 -4.23 -9.18
C ALA A 314 -15.22 -3.92 -10.57
N GLY A 315 -14.45 -3.21 -11.40
CA GLY A 315 -14.87 -2.87 -12.76
C GLY A 315 -14.71 -4.02 -13.77
N CYS A 316 -13.95 -5.06 -13.40
CA CYS A 316 -13.71 -6.24 -14.24
C CYS A 316 -13.24 -7.41 -13.36
N GLU A 317 -13.15 -8.59 -13.96
CA GLU A 317 -12.82 -9.85 -13.26
C GLU A 317 -11.49 -9.84 -12.51
N ARG A 318 -10.56 -8.93 -12.85
CA ARG A 318 -9.28 -8.78 -12.14
C ARG A 318 -9.44 -8.35 -10.68
N ARG A 319 -10.56 -7.72 -10.30
CA ARG A 319 -10.85 -7.28 -8.92
C ARG A 319 -9.68 -6.56 -8.26
N CYS A 320 -9.12 -5.59 -8.99
CA CYS A 320 -7.91 -4.88 -8.57
C CYS A 320 -8.13 -4.19 -7.21
N GLY A 321 -7.30 -4.53 -6.23
CA GLY A 321 -7.36 -3.93 -4.91
C GLY A 321 -8.41 -4.54 -3.98
N LYS A 322 -8.96 -5.72 -4.33
CA LYS A 322 -9.80 -6.56 -3.50
C LYS A 322 -9.20 -6.72 -2.09
N PRO A 323 -9.95 -6.43 -1.02
CA PRO A 323 -9.52 -6.67 0.35
C PRO A 323 -9.24 -8.15 0.63
N ALA A 324 -8.34 -8.44 1.57
CA ALA A 324 -8.08 -9.80 2.03
C ALA A 324 -9.19 -10.36 2.95
N HIS A 325 -9.85 -9.48 3.69
CA HIS A 325 -10.97 -9.84 4.59
C HIS A 325 -12.26 -10.07 3.83
N GLU A 326 -13.23 -10.72 4.47
CA GLU A 326 -14.57 -10.95 3.94
C GLU A 326 -15.28 -9.63 3.58
N HIS A 327 -15.93 -9.64 2.41
CA HIS A 327 -16.69 -8.53 1.85
C HIS A 327 -17.62 -9.07 0.77
N VAL A 328 -18.66 -8.31 0.48
CA VAL A 328 -19.53 -8.49 -0.69
C VAL A 328 -18.76 -8.15 -1.97
N ASP A 329 -18.66 -9.08 -2.91
CA ASP A 329 -18.04 -8.90 -4.23
C ASP A 329 -19.06 -8.21 -5.15
N VAL A 330 -18.77 -6.98 -5.56
CA VAL A 330 -19.64 -6.19 -6.47
C VAL A 330 -18.91 -6.01 -7.80
N LEU A 331 -19.14 -6.92 -8.74
CA LEU A 331 -18.44 -6.98 -10.02
C LEU A 331 -19.30 -6.38 -11.15
N ALA A 332 -18.79 -5.34 -11.81
CA ALA A 332 -19.45 -4.73 -12.96
C ALA A 332 -19.59 -5.72 -14.13
N THR A 333 -20.75 -5.68 -14.78
CA THR A 333 -21.06 -6.35 -16.06
C THR A 333 -21.42 -5.30 -17.12
N GLU A 334 -21.87 -5.71 -18.30
CA GLU A 334 -22.30 -4.78 -19.35
C GLU A 334 -23.54 -3.98 -18.96
N ASP A 335 -24.50 -4.62 -18.25
CA ASP A 335 -25.82 -4.04 -17.94
C ASP A 335 -26.07 -3.80 -16.44
N GLY A 336 -25.09 -4.06 -15.58
CA GLY A 336 -25.28 -3.96 -14.13
C GLY A 336 -24.10 -4.51 -13.32
N TYR A 337 -24.43 -5.21 -12.23
CA TYR A 337 -23.45 -5.78 -11.32
C TYR A 337 -23.81 -7.22 -10.95
N LEU A 338 -22.79 -8.06 -10.73
CA LEU A 338 -22.91 -9.27 -9.95
C LEU A 338 -22.58 -8.93 -8.50
N VAL A 339 -23.53 -9.12 -7.59
CA VAL A 339 -23.37 -9.00 -6.13
C VAL A 339 -23.29 -10.41 -5.57
N ASP A 340 -22.09 -10.83 -5.16
CA ASP A 340 -21.77 -12.22 -4.77
C ASP A 340 -22.25 -13.26 -5.81
N GLY A 341 -22.16 -12.89 -7.10
CA GLY A 341 -22.56 -13.72 -8.23
C GLY A 341 -24.02 -13.59 -8.67
N ALA A 342 -24.87 -12.90 -7.91
CA ALA A 342 -26.25 -12.62 -8.30
C ALA A 342 -26.35 -11.31 -9.10
N PHE A 343 -27.00 -11.33 -10.26
CA PHE A 343 -27.16 -10.12 -11.07
C PHE A 343 -28.11 -9.10 -10.42
N VAL A 344 -27.69 -7.83 -10.45
CA VAL A 344 -28.39 -6.67 -9.90
C VAL A 344 -28.26 -5.50 -10.88
N PRO A 345 -29.38 -4.94 -11.36
CA PRO A 345 -29.35 -3.71 -12.15
C PRO A 345 -28.76 -2.54 -11.36
N VAL A 346 -28.07 -1.61 -12.03
CA VAL A 346 -27.42 -0.45 -11.36
C VAL A 346 -28.41 0.35 -10.50
N GLY A 347 -29.66 0.51 -10.96
CA GLY A 347 -30.71 1.23 -10.24
C GLY A 347 -31.15 0.58 -8.92
N GLU A 348 -30.93 -0.73 -8.75
CA GLU A 348 -31.35 -1.52 -7.58
C GLU A 348 -30.18 -1.79 -6.60
N LEU A 349 -28.98 -1.32 -6.94
CA LEU A 349 -27.74 -1.67 -6.22
C LEU A 349 -27.76 -1.16 -4.76
N THR A 350 -28.23 0.07 -4.56
CA THR A 350 -28.31 0.69 -3.22
C THR A 350 -29.26 -0.09 -2.30
N GLU A 351 -30.44 -0.45 -2.79
CA GLU A 351 -31.45 -1.18 -2.01
C GLU A 351 -30.97 -2.60 -1.68
N THR A 352 -30.36 -3.27 -2.66
CA THR A 352 -29.80 -4.62 -2.50
C THR A 352 -28.72 -4.65 -1.41
N LEU A 353 -27.75 -3.74 -1.48
CA LEU A 353 -26.66 -3.68 -0.49
C LEU A 353 -27.16 -3.24 0.89
N ALA A 354 -28.13 -2.31 0.97
CA ALA A 354 -28.74 -1.94 2.24
C ALA A 354 -29.48 -3.12 2.91
N THR A 355 -30.09 -4.00 2.11
CA THR A 355 -30.76 -5.21 2.60
C THR A 355 -29.76 -6.22 3.15
N LEU A 356 -28.62 -6.43 2.47
CA LEU A 356 -27.54 -7.27 2.97
C LEU A 356 -26.93 -6.74 4.28
N ALA A 357 -26.79 -5.42 4.42
CA ALA A 357 -26.30 -4.78 5.64
C ALA A 357 -27.17 -5.13 6.87
N LYS A 358 -28.49 -5.18 6.68
CA LYS A 358 -29.45 -5.54 7.75
C LYS A 358 -29.39 -7.01 8.13
N LYS A 359 -29.16 -7.90 7.16
CA LYS A 359 -29.09 -9.36 7.40
C LYS A 359 -27.82 -9.78 8.14
N GLY A 360 -26.69 -9.12 7.88
CA GLY A 360 -25.43 -9.41 8.59
C GLY A 360 -25.31 -8.82 10.00
N GLN A 361 -26.31 -8.07 10.47
CA GLN A 361 -26.40 -7.52 11.82
C GLN A 361 -27.31 -8.34 12.76
N GLN A 362 -27.94 -9.40 12.25
CA GLN A 362 -28.73 -10.38 13.01
C GLN A 362 -27.91 -11.64 13.23
#